data_AF-A0A7C5DYC2-F1
#
_entry.id   AF-A0A7C5DYC2-F1
#
_cell.length_a   1.000
_cell.length_b   1.000
_cell.length_c   1.000
_cell.angle_alpha   90.00
_cell.angle_beta   90.00
_cell.angle_gamma   90.00
#
_symmetry.space_group_name_H-M   'P 1'
#
loop_
_entity.id
_entity.type
_entity.pdbx_description
1 polymer ?
#
loop_
_entity_poly.entity_id
_entity_poly.type
_entity_poly.pdbx_seq_one_letter_code
_entity_poly.pdbx_strand_id
1 'polypeptide(L)'
;RIISSSNVEAKRKILNKKDQLIMKVISEISKKIVEDKKTYQSLLRKLIDEAKMEDYEIVVREEDRDMVKEYNIAEESIKEPGVIIRKKDQTLTIDNRIEKVIKRKEKDLRVGIAKILFESE
;
A
#
# COMPACT_ATOMS: atom_id res chain seq x y z
N ARG A 1 -34.71 -25.34 12.10
CA ARG A 1 -33.58 -24.80 12.90
C ARG A 1 -32.22 -25.32 12.43
N ILE A 2 -32.05 -26.63 12.16
CA ILE A 2 -30.78 -27.20 11.67
C ILE A 2 -30.43 -26.71 10.25
N ILE A 3 -31.40 -26.71 9.31
CA ILE A 3 -31.17 -26.23 7.93
C ILE A 3 -30.79 -24.74 7.90
N SER A 4 -31.44 -23.92 8.72
CA SER A 4 -31.13 -22.49 8.82
C SER A 4 -29.72 -22.24 9.37
N SER A 5 -29.28 -23.00 10.37
CA SER A 5 -27.90 -22.87 10.88
C SER A 5 -26.86 -23.34 9.86
N SER A 6 -27.12 -24.44 9.15
CA SER A 6 -26.22 -24.94 8.10
C SER A 6 -26.08 -23.95 6.93
N ASN A 7 -27.18 -23.29 6.54
CA ASN A 7 -27.15 -22.26 5.50
C ASN A 7 -26.32 -21.03 5.90
N VAL A 8 -26.42 -20.60 7.17
CA VAL A 8 -25.60 -19.49 7.69
C VAL A 8 -24.12 -19.87 7.70
N GLU A 9 -23.80 -21.08 8.14
CA GLU A 9 -22.42 -21.58 8.18
C GLU A 9 -21.80 -21.68 6.78
N ALA A 10 -22.56 -22.19 5.80
CA ALA A 10 -22.12 -22.26 4.41
C ALA A 10 -21.81 -20.87 3.83
N LYS A 11 -22.72 -19.90 4.03
CA LYS A 11 -22.49 -18.50 3.61
C LYS A 11 -21.24 -17.90 4.25
N ARG A 12 -21.03 -18.14 5.55
CA ARG A 12 -19.84 -17.68 6.28
C ARG A 12 -18.56 -18.27 5.70
N LYS A 13 -18.54 -19.57 5.38
CA LYS A 13 -17.37 -20.23 4.77
C LYS A 13 -17.04 -19.62 3.40
N ILE A 14 -18.05 -19.36 2.58
CA ILE A 14 -17.87 -18.72 1.26
C ILE A 14 -17.28 -17.31 1.42
N LEU A 15 -17.86 -16.48 2.29
CA LEU A 15 -17.37 -15.12 2.55
C LEU A 15 -15.92 -15.12 3.02
N ASN A 16 -15.58 -15.98 4.00
CA ASN A 16 -14.21 -16.11 4.48
C ASN A 16 -13.24 -16.52 3.38
N LYS A 17 -13.64 -17.41 2.47
CA LYS A 17 -12.80 -17.82 1.33
C LYS A 17 -12.61 -16.68 0.33
N LYS A 18 -13.66 -15.91 0.04
CA LYS A 18 -13.56 -14.72 -0.82
C LYS A 18 -12.61 -13.69 -0.22
N ASP A 19 -12.73 -13.40 1.07
CA ASP A 19 -11.82 -12.48 1.77
C ASP A 19 -10.38 -12.97 1.75
N GLN A 20 -10.13 -14.27 1.95
CA GLN A 20 -8.79 -14.85 1.86
C GLN A 20 -8.16 -14.67 0.48
N LEU A 21 -8.94 -14.83 -0.59
CA LEU A 21 -8.47 -14.61 -1.96
C LEU A 21 -8.10 -13.14 -2.20
N ILE A 22 -8.95 -12.21 -1.78
CA ILE A 22 -8.69 -10.78 -1.91
C ILE A 22 -7.40 -10.39 -1.18
N MET A 23 -7.21 -10.86 0.06
CA MET A 23 -6.02 -10.55 0.84
C MET A 23 -4.74 -11.10 0.22
N LYS A 24 -4.80 -12.28 -0.42
CA LYS A 24 -3.67 -12.83 -1.18
C LYS A 24 -3.29 -11.92 -2.34
N VAL A 25 -4.26 -11.47 -3.13
CA VAL A 25 -4.03 -10.57 -4.26
C VAL A 25 -3.39 -9.26 -3.80
N ILE A 26 -3.89 -8.65 -2.73
CA ILE A 26 -3.29 -7.42 -2.17
C ILE A 26 -1.82 -7.66 -1.76
N SER A 27 -1.54 -8.77 -1.08
CA SER A 27 -0.18 -9.13 -0.65
C SER A 27 0.76 -9.33 -1.84
N GLU A 28 0.31 -10.00 -2.90
CA GLU A 28 1.10 -10.22 -4.11
C GLU A 28 1.38 -8.93 -4.87
N ILE A 29 0.38 -8.05 -5.00
CA ILE A 29 0.53 -6.73 -5.63
C ILE A 29 1.58 -5.90 -4.89
N SER A 30 1.55 -5.92 -3.56
CA SER A 30 2.50 -5.18 -2.72
C SER A 30 3.95 -5.54 -3.04
N LYS A 31 4.22 -6.83 -3.28
CA LYS A 31 5.55 -7.34 -3.63
C LYS A 31 5.91 -6.98 -5.06
N LYS A 32 5.02 -7.24 -6.01
CA LYS A 32 5.24 -6.97 -7.43
C LYS A 32 5.52 -5.50 -7.73
N ILE A 33 4.84 -4.59 -7.02
CA ILE A 33 5.08 -3.15 -7.18
C ILE A 33 6.53 -2.78 -6.86
N VAL A 34 7.13 -3.39 -5.83
CA VAL A 34 8.52 -3.09 -5.43
C VAL A 34 9.53 -3.76 -6.37
N GLU A 35 9.20 -4.93 -6.92
CA GLU A 35 10.05 -5.65 -7.88
C GLU A 35 10.17 -4.92 -9.22
N ASP A 36 9.10 -4.30 -9.70
CA ASP A 36 9.13 -3.46 -10.91
C ASP A 36 9.69 -2.06 -10.58
N LYS A 37 11.01 -1.91 -10.70
CA LYS A 37 11.73 -0.66 -10.42
C LYS A 37 11.15 0.57 -11.12
N LYS A 38 10.66 0.47 -12.36
CA LYS A 38 10.14 1.62 -13.10
C LYS A 38 8.82 2.08 -12.52
N THR A 39 7.91 1.14 -12.30
CA THR A 39 6.60 1.40 -11.69
C THR A 39 6.79 1.90 -10.25
N TYR A 40 7.69 1.28 -9.50
CA TYR A 40 8.02 1.68 -8.14
C TYR A 40 8.57 3.10 -8.05
N GLN A 41 9.57 3.44 -8.88
CA GLN A 41 10.12 4.79 -8.94
C GLN A 41 9.03 5.82 -9.25
N SER A 42 8.19 5.56 -10.25
CA SER A 42 7.08 6.45 -10.58
C SER A 42 6.10 6.62 -9.42
N LEU A 43 5.84 5.55 -8.67
CA LEU A 43 4.97 5.60 -7.50
C LEU A 43 5.60 6.42 -6.36
N LEU A 44 6.89 6.21 -6.05
CA LEU A 44 7.60 6.98 -5.03
C LEU A 44 7.55 8.47 -5.32
N ARG A 45 7.89 8.87 -6.55
CA ARG A 45 7.85 10.27 -6.99
C ARG A 45 6.47 10.88 -6.81
N LYS A 46 5.42 10.16 -7.25
CA LYS A 46 4.04 10.60 -7.08
C LYS A 46 3.66 10.79 -5.61
N LEU A 47 4.04 9.85 -4.73
CA LEU A 47 3.77 9.95 -3.30
C LEU A 47 4.50 11.12 -2.63
N ILE A 48 5.69 11.47 -3.11
CA ILE A 48 6.44 12.64 -2.64
C ILE A 48 5.76 13.92 -3.15
N ASP A 49 5.45 13.98 -4.45
CA ASP A 49 4.84 15.16 -5.07
C ASP A 49 3.47 15.52 -4.49
N GLU A 50 2.66 14.51 -4.12
CA GLU A 50 1.37 14.68 -3.46
C GLU A 50 1.49 15.13 -2.00
N ALA A 51 2.61 14.82 -1.34
CA ALA A 51 2.83 15.06 0.09
C ALA A 51 3.85 16.16 0.39
N LYS A 52 4.46 16.77 -0.64
CA LYS A 52 5.48 17.80 -0.46
C LYS A 52 4.90 19.03 0.24
N MET A 53 5.72 19.63 1.08
CA MET A 53 5.43 20.84 1.84
C MET A 53 6.62 21.78 1.79
N GLU A 54 6.54 22.91 2.48
CA GLU A 54 7.68 23.79 2.65
C GLU A 54 8.70 23.17 3.61
N ASP A 55 9.99 23.29 3.27
CA ASP A 55 11.13 22.81 4.06
C ASP A 55 11.01 21.37 4.59
N TYR A 56 10.81 20.43 3.66
CA TYR A 56 10.71 19.00 3.94
C TYR A 56 12.00 18.26 3.64
N GLU A 57 12.12 17.08 4.21
CA GLU A 57 13.04 16.04 3.81
C GLU A 57 12.29 14.72 3.62
N ILE A 58 12.86 13.85 2.80
CA ILE A 58 12.35 12.51 2.56
C ILE A 58 13.29 11.46 3.14
N VAL A 59 12.70 10.43 3.73
CA VAL A 59 13.41 9.26 4.25
C VAL A 59 12.94 8.05 3.44
N VAL A 60 13.89 7.40 2.78
CA VAL A 60 13.66 6.22 1.95
C VAL A 60 14.64 5.11 2.34
N ARG A 61 14.49 3.93 1.74
CA ARG A 61 15.51 2.89 1.89
C ARG A 61 16.79 3.30 1.18
N GLU A 62 17.92 2.79 1.66
CA GLU A 62 19.23 3.09 1.08
C GLU A 62 19.28 2.74 -0.42
N GLU A 63 18.74 1.58 -0.79
CA GLU A 63 18.66 1.09 -2.18
C GLU A 63 17.70 1.89 -3.08
N ASP A 64 16.82 2.70 -2.50
CA ASP A 64 15.82 3.50 -3.21
C ASP A 64 16.29 4.95 -3.45
N ARG A 65 17.41 5.39 -2.84
CA ARG A 65 17.90 6.78 -2.91
C ARG A 65 18.09 7.26 -4.35
N ASP A 66 18.67 6.44 -5.21
CA ASP A 66 18.90 6.78 -6.62
C ASP A 66 17.60 7.05 -7.40
N MET A 67 16.48 6.47 -6.96
CA MET A 67 15.18 6.64 -7.62
C MET A 67 14.57 8.01 -7.37
N VAL A 68 14.99 8.68 -6.29
CA VAL A 68 14.43 9.95 -5.77
C VAL A 68 15.50 11.00 -5.50
N LYS A 69 16.68 10.87 -6.13
CA LYS A 69 17.85 11.74 -5.91
C LYS A 69 17.63 13.22 -6.21
N GLU A 70 16.58 13.54 -6.96
CA GLU A 70 16.16 14.92 -7.24
C GLU A 70 15.46 15.62 -6.05
N TYR A 71 15.10 14.90 -5.00
CA TYR A 71 14.43 15.44 -3.82
C TYR A 71 15.41 15.66 -2.65
N ASN A 72 14.96 16.38 -1.62
CA ASN A 72 15.76 16.60 -0.42
C ASN A 72 15.75 15.34 0.47
N ILE A 73 16.75 14.48 0.31
CA ILE A 73 16.86 13.20 1.03
C ILE A 73 17.58 13.41 2.37
N ALA A 74 17.01 12.87 3.45
CA ALA A 74 17.65 12.85 4.77
C ALA A 74 18.89 11.93 4.80
N GLU A 75 19.78 12.13 5.77
CA GLU A 75 20.93 11.23 5.96
C GLU A 75 20.49 9.85 6.45
N GLU A 76 19.45 9.79 7.27
CA GLU A 76 18.87 8.53 7.73
C GLU A 76 18.14 7.77 6.61
N SER A 77 17.99 6.46 6.82
CA SER A 77 17.23 5.58 5.92
C SER A 77 16.29 4.67 6.70
N ILE A 78 15.23 4.23 6.03
CA ILE A 78 14.27 3.23 6.54
C ILE A 78 14.56 1.85 5.98
N LYS A 79 13.96 0.82 6.57
CA LYS A 79 14.11 -0.58 6.11
C LYS A 79 12.99 -1.01 5.17
N GLU A 80 11.79 -0.48 5.34
CA GLU A 80 10.62 -0.89 4.56
C GLU A 80 10.46 -0.03 3.29
N PRO A 81 9.90 -0.61 2.20
CA PRO A 81 9.66 0.12 0.96
C PRO A 81 8.63 1.24 1.12
N GLY A 82 8.80 2.27 0.30
CA GLY A 82 8.04 3.51 0.28
C GLY A 82 8.86 4.68 0.78
N VAL A 83 8.18 5.73 1.22
CA VAL A 83 8.81 7.00 1.58
C VAL A 83 8.13 7.59 2.81
N ILE A 84 8.92 8.21 3.68
CA ILE A 84 8.42 9.07 4.74
C ILE A 84 8.76 10.50 4.36
N ILE A 85 7.77 11.39 4.35
CA ILE A 85 7.97 12.82 4.12
C ILE A 85 7.79 13.52 5.46
N ARG A 86 8.77 14.29 5.91
CA ARG A 86 8.66 15.06 7.16
C ARG A 86 9.20 16.46 7.00
N LYS A 87 8.69 17.40 7.80
CA LYS A 87 9.33 18.71 7.92
C LYS A 87 10.69 18.59 8.60
N LYS A 88 11.63 19.45 8.26
CA LYS A 88 12.94 19.51 8.94
C LYS A 88 12.81 19.85 10.43
N ASP A 89 11.78 20.60 10.81
CA ASP A 89 11.43 20.89 12.22
C ASP A 89 10.77 19.71 12.95
N GLN A 90 10.53 18.59 12.25
CA GLN A 90 9.89 17.36 12.72
C GLN A 90 8.46 17.51 13.27
N THR A 91 7.82 18.67 13.08
CA THR A 91 6.45 18.92 13.57
C THR A 91 5.39 18.15 12.81
N LEU A 92 5.68 17.79 11.56
CA LEU A 92 4.76 17.06 10.69
C LEU A 92 5.49 15.91 9.99
N THR A 93 4.84 14.74 9.95
CA THR A 93 5.33 13.54 9.27
C THR A 93 4.19 12.84 8.54
N ILE A 94 4.42 12.50 7.28
CA ILE A 94 3.54 11.73 6.41
C ILE A 94 4.22 10.40 6.09
N ASP A 95 3.69 9.32 6.68
CA ASP A 95 4.18 7.96 6.46
C ASP A 95 3.52 7.36 5.22
N ASN A 96 4.27 7.37 4.10
CA ASN A 96 3.90 6.80 2.82
C ASN A 96 4.69 5.51 2.52
N ARG A 97 5.06 4.75 3.56
CA ARG A 97 5.49 3.36 3.36
C ARG A 97 4.42 2.57 2.61
N ILE A 98 4.83 1.67 1.72
CA ILE A 98 3.93 0.93 0.83
C ILE A 98 2.83 0.22 1.62
N GLU A 99 3.19 -0.41 2.74
CA GLU A 99 2.23 -1.04 3.66
C GLU A 99 1.16 -0.06 4.15
N LYS A 100 1.54 1.17 4.54
CA LYS A 100 0.61 2.20 5.04
C LYS A 100 -0.28 2.73 3.92
N VAL A 101 0.28 2.96 2.75
CA VAL A 101 -0.49 3.40 1.56
C VAL A 101 -1.55 2.36 1.22
N ILE A 102 -1.17 1.08 1.17
CA ILE A 102 -2.10 -0.02 0.89
C ILE A 102 -3.15 -0.11 1.98
N LYS A 103 -2.76 -0.06 3.25
CA LYS A 103 -3.71 -0.10 4.38
C LYS A 103 -4.75 1.02 4.31
N ARG A 104 -4.34 2.24 3.94
CA ARG A 104 -5.28 3.36 3.74
C ARG A 104 -6.24 3.13 2.57
N LYS A 105 -5.78 2.47 1.51
CA LYS A 105 -6.59 2.16 0.31
C LYS A 105 -7.24 0.79 0.36
N GLU A 106 -7.11 0.04 1.46
CA GLU A 106 -7.45 -1.38 1.52
C GLU A 106 -8.93 -1.61 1.22
N LYS A 107 -9.81 -0.75 1.72
CA LYS A 107 -11.26 -0.84 1.46
C LYS A 107 -11.56 -0.71 -0.03
N ASP A 108 -10.99 0.27 -0.70
CA ASP A 108 -11.23 0.53 -2.12
C ASP A 108 -10.62 -0.59 -2.99
N LEU A 109 -9.42 -1.05 -2.63
CA LEU A 109 -8.77 -2.18 -3.28
C LEU A 109 -9.60 -3.47 -3.13
N ARG A 110 -10.13 -3.75 -1.93
CA ARG A 110 -10.99 -4.91 -1.68
C ARG A 110 -12.23 -4.87 -2.56
N VAL A 111 -12.90 -3.72 -2.64
CA VAL A 111 -14.08 -3.55 -3.51
C VAL A 111 -13.69 -3.76 -4.96
N GLY A 112 -12.65 -3.10 -5.46
CA GLY A 112 -12.20 -3.25 -6.84
C GLY A 112 -11.84 -4.69 -7.21
N ILE A 113 -11.09 -5.38 -6.35
CA ILE A 113 -10.70 -6.79 -6.54
C ILE A 113 -11.93 -7.69 -6.49
N ALA A 114 -12.85 -7.48 -5.55
CA ALA A 114 -14.06 -8.29 -5.44
C ALA A 114 -14.93 -8.19 -6.70
N LYS A 115 -15.07 -6.99 -7.28
CA LYS A 115 -15.78 -6.79 -8.55
C LYS A 115 -15.15 -7.59 -9.68
N ILE A 116 -13.82 -7.53 -9.81
CA ILE A 116 -13.09 -8.24 -10.87
C ILE A 116 -13.17 -9.76 -10.68
N LEU A 117 -13.02 -10.26 -9.45
CA LEU A 117 -12.94 -11.71 -9.19
C LEU A 117 -14.29 -12.40 -9.09
N PHE A 118 -15.35 -11.68 -8.69
CA PHE A 118 -16.62 -12.30 -8.30
C PHE A 118 -17.87 -11.66 -8.90
N GLU A 119 -17.78 -10.50 -9.55
CA GLU A 119 -18.93 -9.84 -10.21
C GLU A 119 -18.83 -9.89 -11.75
N SER A 120 -17.90 -10.67 -12.31
CA SER A 120 -17.85 -10.96 -13.75
C SER A 120 -18.85 -12.05 -14.20
N GLU A 121 -20.04 -12.08 -13.57
CA GLU A 121 -21.23 -12.84 -14.01
C GLU A 121 -22.41 -11.90 -14.22
#